data_AF-A0A530AH03-F1
#
_entry.id   AF-A0A530AH03-F1
#
_cell.length_a   1.000
_cell.length_b   1.000
_cell.length_c   1.000
_cell.angle_alpha   90.00
_cell.angle_beta   90.00
_cell.angle_gamma   90.00
#
_symmetry.space_group_name_H-M   'P 1'
#
loop_
_entity.id
_entity.type
_entity.pdbx_description
1 polymer ?
#
loop_
_entity_poly.entity_id
_entity_poly.type
_entity_poly.pdbx_seq_one_letter_code
_entity_poly.pdbx_strand_id
1 'polypeptide(L)' 'MVKLYGQTLSRRQVAERSGMLSQFAGVRLMTLGDGVERGIRMLEFRTGSGLRFTA' A
#
# COMPACT_ATOMS: atom_id res chain seq x y z
N MET A 1 -13.57 6.47 15.77
CA MET A 1 -14.24 5.18 15.48
C MET A 1 -14.61 5.16 14.01
N VAL A 2 -14.70 3.98 13.37
CA VAL A 2 -15.08 3.84 11.95
C VAL A 2 -16.19 2.79 11.81
N LYS A 3 -17.13 2.99 10.87
CA LYS A 3 -18.15 2.00 10.55
C LYS A 3 -17.72 1.16 9.36
N LEU A 4 -17.46 -0.13 9.57
CA LEU A 4 -17.02 -1.08 8.54
C LEU A 4 -17.89 -2.34 8.62
N TYR A 5 -18.40 -2.82 7.49
CA TYR A 5 -19.25 -4.02 7.40
C TYR A 5 -20.42 -4.02 8.41
N GLY A 6 -21.04 -2.86 8.64
CA GLY A 6 -22.13 -2.69 9.59
C GLY A 6 -21.73 -2.62 11.07
N GLN A 7 -20.45 -2.80 11.42
CA GLN A 7 -19.92 -2.70 12.78
C GLN A 7 -19.20 -1.38 13.02
N THR A 8 -19.31 -0.82 14.22
CA THR A 8 -18.51 0.34 14.63
C THR A 8 -17.27 -0.15 15.36
N LEU A 9 -16.09 0.12 14.79
CA LEU A 9 -14.81 -0.36 15.29
C LEU A 9 -13.98 0.78 15.87
N SER A 10 -13.33 0.49 17.00
CA SER A 10 -12.25 1.32 17.56
C SER A 10 -10.97 1.17 16.75
N ARG A 11 -10.04 2.13 16.88
CA ARG A 11 -8.72 2.06 16.24
C ARG A 11 -7.98 0.77 16.59
N ARG A 12 -8.07 0.32 17.85
CA ARG A 12 -7.45 -0.93 18.33
C ARG A 12 -8.01 -2.16 17.62
N GLN A 13 -9.34 -2.26 17.53
CA GLN A 13 -10.02 -3.38 16.84
C GLN A 13 -9.73 -3.41 15.34
N VAL A 14 -9.58 -2.24 14.70
CA VAL A 14 -9.14 -2.16 13.30
C VAL A 14 -7.71 -2.68 13.19
N ALA A 15 -6.78 -2.20 14.03
CA ALA A 15 -5.38 -2.62 13.98
C ALA A 15 -5.20 -4.15 14.16
N GLU A 16 -5.95 -4.78 15.08
CA GLU A 16 -5.94 -6.24 15.30
C GLU A 16 -6.33 -7.05 14.05
N ARG A 17 -7.17 -6.49 13.16
CA ARG A 17 -7.69 -7.17 11.96
C ARG A 17 -6.96 -6.80 10.68
N SER A 18 -6.18 -5.72 10.69
CA SER A 18 -5.60 -5.12 9.48
C SER A 18 -4.26 -5.78 9.08
N GLY A 19 -3.57 -6.44 10.00
CA GLY A 19 -2.23 -6.96 9.72
C GLY A 19 -1.23 -5.84 9.39
N MET A 20 -0.28 -6.11 8.50
CA MET A 20 0.78 -5.16 8.14
C MET A 20 0.28 -4.06 7.20
N LEU A 21 0.77 -2.82 7.38
CA LEU A 21 0.43 -1.68 6.52
C LEU A 21 0.66 -1.96 5.03
N SER A 22 1.68 -2.76 4.68
CA SER A 22 2.04 -3.15 3.31
C SER A 22 0.92 -3.87 2.54
N GLN A 23 -0.10 -4.38 3.24
CA GLN A 23 -1.30 -4.92 2.61
C GLN A 23 -2.14 -3.82 1.95
N PHE A 24 -2.21 -2.63 2.55
CA PHE A 24 -3.05 -1.51 2.08
C PHE A 24 -2.26 -0.41 1.38
N ALA A 25 -1.04 -0.14 1.84
CA ALA A 25 -0.24 0.99 1.37
C ALA A 25 1.26 0.76 1.60
N GLY A 26 2.10 1.49 0.88
CA GLY A 26 3.54 1.48 1.12
C GLY A 26 4.34 1.98 -0.07
N VAL A 27 5.64 2.02 0.14
CA VAL A 27 6.63 2.35 -0.90
C VAL A 27 7.55 1.16 -1.08
N ARG A 28 7.77 0.74 -2.33
CA ARG A 28 8.65 -0.38 -2.68
C ARG A 28 9.70 0.07 -3.69
N LEU A 29 10.96 -0.22 -3.38
CA LEU A 29 12.04 -0.07 -4.34
C LEU A 29 11.95 -1.19 -5.40
N MET A 30 12.04 -0.79 -6.67
CA MET A 30 12.06 -1.71 -7.80
C MET A 30 13.24 -1.41 -8.73
N THR A 31 13.54 -2.35 -9.62
CA THR A 31 14.50 -2.15 -10.71
C THR A 31 13.86 -2.67 -11.99
N LEU A 32 13.89 -1.86 -13.05
CA LEU A 32 13.33 -2.24 -14.34
C LEU A 32 14.19 -3.33 -14.99
N GLY A 33 13.56 -4.45 -15.37
CA GLY A 33 14.25 -5.63 -15.85
C GLY A 33 14.60 -5.61 -17.34
N ASP A 34 13.93 -4.78 -18.14
CA ASP A 34 14.04 -4.79 -19.60
C ASP A 34 13.64 -3.43 -20.23
N GLY A 35 13.89 -3.29 -21.54
CA GLY A 35 13.60 -2.09 -22.33
C GLY A 35 14.67 -1.01 -22.24
N VAL A 36 14.37 0.16 -22.81
CA VAL A 36 15.29 1.32 -22.83
C VAL A 36 15.61 1.86 -21.43
N GLU A 37 14.75 1.58 -20.46
CA GLU A 37 14.90 1.99 -19.06
C GLU A 37 15.46 0.87 -18.15
N ARG A 38 15.95 -0.24 -18.73
CA ARG A 38 16.51 -1.36 -17.97
C ARG A 38 17.59 -0.90 -16.99
N GLY A 39 17.52 -1.39 -15.76
CA GLY A 39 18.48 -1.10 -14.69
C GLY A 39 18.15 0.17 -13.90
N ILE A 40 17.18 0.99 -14.34
CA ILE A 40 16.71 2.13 -13.56
C ILE A 40 16.02 1.64 -12.28
N ARG A 41 16.36 2.29 -11.16
CA ARG A 41 15.70 2.10 -9.87
C ARG A 41 14.58 3.12 -9.72
N MET A 42 13.43 2.65 -9.27
CA MET A 42 12.26 3.49 -9.04
C MET A 42 11.56 3.12 -7.74
N LEU A 43 10.73 4.04 -7.26
CA LEU A 43 9.83 3.80 -6.14
C LEU A 43 8.43 3.55 -6.66
N GLU A 44 7.84 2.43 -6.28
CA GLU A 44 6.41 2.19 -6.43
C GLU A 44 5.68 2.65 -5.18
N PHE A 45 4.66 3.48 -5.37
CA PHE A 45 3.77 3.95 -4.33
C PHE A 45 2.44 3.23 -4.45
N ARG A 46 1.94 2.70 -3.32
CA ARG A 46 0.58 2.18 -3.16
C ARG A 46 -0.10 2.96 -2.05
N THR A 47 -1.28 3.52 -2.32
CA THR A 47 -2.06 4.24 -1.31
C THR A 47 -3.23 3.40 -0.80
N GLY A 48 -3.66 3.66 0.44
CA GLY A 48 -4.84 3.00 1.03
C GLY A 48 -6.16 3.37 0.32
N SER A 49 -6.15 4.38 -0.56
CA SER A 49 -7.27 4.78 -1.40
C SER A 49 -7.29 4.11 -2.78
N GLY A 50 -6.30 3.26 -3.09
CA GLY A 50 -6.25 2.48 -4.33
C GLY A 50 -5.39 3.08 -5.45
N LEU A 51 -4.72 4.23 -5.23
CA LEU A 51 -3.80 4.78 -6.22
C LEU A 51 -2.49 3.98 -6.23
N ARG A 52 -1.96 3.76 -7.44
CA ARG A 52 -0.66 3.11 -7.68
C ARG A 52 0.10 3.86 -8.75
N PHE A 53 1.31 4.32 -8.43
CA PHE A 53 2.15 5.09 -9.36
C PHE A 53 3.65 4.92 -9.04
N THR A 54 4.50 5.32 -9.97
CA THR A 54 5.97 5.24 -9.86
C THR A 54 6.61 6.62 -9.94
N ALA A 55 7.73 6.81 -9.23
CA ALA A 55 8.59 7.99 -9.33
C ALA A 55 10.07 7.60 -9.25
#